data_AF-A0A3D1H7U2-F1
#
_entry.id   AF-A0A3D1H7U2-F1
#
_cell.length_a   1.000
_cell.length_b   1.000
_cell.length_c   1.000
_cell.angle_alpha   90.00
_cell.angle_beta   90.00
_cell.angle_gamma   90.00
#
_symmetry.space_group_name_H-M   'P 1'
#
loop_
_entity.id
_entity.type
_entity.pdbx_description
1 polymer ?
#
loop_
_entity_poly.entity_id
_entity_poly.type
_entity_poly.pdbx_seq_one_letter_code
_entity_poly.pdbx_strand_id
1 'polypeptide(L)'
;MSSHSNHNADIHDEVNYDPTVWVPHTHSHGTKDIWLKFWILLGLTVIDVAFYFVMPPSMARNIIFIALGIVKAIYIVGTFMHMKHEKLGFASMIIIPMMFIIFFIAWMLFEGNFWGTI
;
A
#
# COMPACT_ATOMS: atom_id res chain seq x y z
N MET A 1 -4.31 31.65 53.85
CA MET A 1 -4.28 30.22 53.47
C MET A 1 -5.21 30.06 52.29
N SER A 2 -4.69 30.07 51.06
CA SER A 2 -5.50 29.90 49.85
C SER A 2 -5.85 28.43 49.68
N SER A 3 -7.15 28.12 49.72
CA SER A 3 -7.71 26.79 49.52
C SER A 3 -7.46 26.36 48.07
N HIS A 4 -6.51 25.45 47.85
CA HIS A 4 -6.34 24.77 46.56
C HIS A 4 -7.46 23.74 46.41
N SER A 5 -8.49 24.05 45.62
CA SER A 5 -9.48 23.05 45.22
C SER A 5 -8.79 22.03 44.31
N ASN A 6 -8.78 20.77 44.73
CA ASN A 6 -8.31 19.65 43.93
C ASN A 6 -9.37 19.35 42.86
N HIS A 7 -9.37 20.12 41.77
CA HIS A 7 -10.18 19.79 40.60
C HIS A 7 -9.44 18.68 39.86
N ASN A 8 -10.04 17.50 39.71
CA ASN A 8 -9.54 16.49 38.79
C ASN A 8 -9.76 17.03 37.37
N ALA A 9 -8.84 17.89 36.91
CA ALA A 9 -8.83 18.39 35.56
C ALA A 9 -8.56 17.20 34.63
N ASP A 10 -9.54 16.87 33.79
CA ASP A 10 -9.30 15.92 32.71
C ASP A 10 -8.35 16.60 31.71
N ILE A 11 -7.16 16.01 31.61
CA ILE A 11 -6.03 16.46 30.80
C ILE A 11 -6.38 16.54 29.30
N HIS A 12 -7.53 15.98 28.95
CA HIS A 12 -7.99 15.78 27.59
C HIS A 12 -9.35 16.41 27.29
N ASP A 13 -9.88 17.21 28.22
CA ASP A 13 -11.13 17.93 28.00
C ASP A 13 -10.95 19.04 26.96
N GLU A 14 -11.59 18.90 25.80
CA GLU A 14 -11.58 19.92 24.75
C GLU A 14 -12.53 21.09 25.06
N VAL A 15 -13.50 20.89 25.96
CA VAL A 15 -14.53 21.90 26.31
C VAL A 15 -14.04 22.81 27.44
N ASN A 16 -13.31 22.25 28.41
CA ASN A 16 -12.71 22.99 29.52
C ASN A 16 -11.18 22.87 29.50
N TYR A 17 -10.55 23.57 28.54
CA TYR A 17 -9.11 23.48 28.32
C TYR A 17 -8.32 24.23 29.41
N ASP A 18 -7.40 23.53 30.07
CA ASP A 18 -6.37 24.14 30.92
C ASP A 18 -5.00 24.07 30.19
N PRO A 19 -4.41 25.22 29.79
CA PRO A 19 -3.17 25.24 29.03
C PRO A 19 -1.94 24.74 29.82
N THR A 20 -2.06 24.54 31.14
CA THR A 20 -0.95 24.09 31.99
C THR A 20 -0.80 22.57 32.07
N VAL A 21 -1.87 21.82 31.75
CA VAL A 21 -1.88 20.35 31.84
C VAL A 21 -2.25 19.67 30.53
N TRP A 22 -2.87 20.35 29.57
CA TRP A 22 -3.43 19.74 28.36
C TRP A 22 -2.45 18.89 27.54
N VAL A 23 -2.87 17.66 27.20
CA VAL A 23 -2.13 16.75 26.31
C VAL A 23 -3.04 16.33 25.15
N PRO A 24 -2.63 16.53 23.88
CA PRO A 24 -3.44 16.12 22.73
C PRO A 24 -3.58 14.60 22.69
N HIS A 25 -4.81 14.13 22.52
CA HIS A 25 -5.07 12.73 22.20
C HIS A 25 -4.77 12.44 20.72
N THR A 26 -3.83 11.55 20.47
CA THR A 26 -3.61 11.00 19.13
C THR A 26 -4.67 9.94 18.83
N HIS A 27 -5.75 10.34 18.15
CA HIS A 27 -6.71 9.39 17.56
C HIS A 27 -6.02 8.61 16.42
N SER A 28 -5.43 7.47 16.75
CA SER A 28 -4.87 6.53 15.77
C SER A 28 -6.00 5.89 14.96
N HIS A 29 -6.34 6.51 13.83
CA HIS A 29 -7.48 6.14 12.99
C HIS A 29 -7.05 5.44 11.68
N GLY A 30 -6.04 4.53 11.73
CA GLY A 30 -5.41 3.99 10.52
C GLY A 30 -5.31 2.47 10.39
N THR A 31 -5.28 1.71 11.48
CA THR A 31 -4.86 0.29 11.41
C THR A 31 -5.92 -0.66 10.85
N LYS A 32 -7.22 -0.36 11.05
CA LYS A 32 -8.32 -1.24 10.61
C LYS A 32 -8.41 -1.36 9.09
N ASP A 33 -8.21 -0.25 8.38
CA ASP A 33 -8.30 -0.23 6.91
C ASP A 33 -7.18 -1.02 6.24
N ILE A 34 -5.98 -0.99 6.82
CA ILE A 34 -4.81 -1.73 6.34
C ILE A 34 -5.06 -3.23 6.47
N TRP A 35 -5.60 -3.64 7.62
CA TRP A 35 -5.93 -5.04 7.89
C TRP A 35 -7.00 -5.57 6.91
N LEU A 36 -8.03 -4.78 6.61
CA LEU A 36 -9.07 -5.19 5.66
C LEU A 36 -8.49 -5.43 4.25
N LYS A 37 -7.66 -4.50 3.77
CA LYS A 37 -7.01 -4.60 2.44
C LYS A 37 -6.05 -5.79 2.37
N PHE A 38 -5.33 -6.05 3.46
CA PHE A 38 -4.47 -7.22 3.59
C PHE A 38 -5.23 -8.52 3.40
N TRP A 39 -6.37 -8.71 4.07
CA TRP A 39 -7.17 -9.92 3.91
C TRP A 39 -7.75 -10.09 2.51
N ILE A 40 -8.17 -9.00 1.86
CA ILE A 40 -8.65 -9.04 0.47
C ILE A 40 -7.52 -9.47 -0.47
N LEU A 41 -6.33 -8.89 -0.32
CA LEU A 41 -5.18 -9.23 -1.17
C LEU A 41 -4.68 -10.65 -0.91
N LEU A 42 -4.69 -11.09 0.34
CA LEU A 42 -4.33 -12.46 0.72
C LEU A 42 -5.30 -13.46 0.10
N GLY A 43 -6.61 -13.22 0.20
CA GLY A 43 -7.63 -14.05 -0.44
C GLY A 43 -7.45 -14.11 -1.96
N LEU A 44 -7.22 -12.96 -2.60
CA LEU A 44 -6.96 -12.90 -4.06
C LEU A 44 -5.73 -13.72 -4.45
N THR A 45 -4.66 -13.68 -3.66
CA THR A 45 -3.41 -14.41 -3.91
C THR A 45 -3.60 -15.92 -3.72
N VAL A 46 -4.33 -16.34 -2.69
CA VAL A 46 -4.67 -17.75 -2.46
C VAL A 46 -5.48 -18.30 -3.64
N ILE A 47 -6.46 -17.54 -4.13
CA ILE A 47 -7.27 -17.91 -5.29
C ILE A 47 -6.40 -18.06 -6.55
N ASP A 48 -5.52 -17.08 -6.82
CA ASP A 48 -4.59 -17.10 -7.96
C ASP A 48 -3.70 -18.37 -7.96
N VAL A 49 -3.11 -18.70 -6.81
CA VAL A 49 -2.28 -19.89 -6.64
C VAL A 49 -3.11 -21.17 -6.75
N ALA A 50 -4.32 -21.21 -6.17
CA ALA A 50 -5.21 -22.36 -6.27
C ALA A 50 -5.60 -22.64 -7.74
N PHE A 51 -5.96 -21.61 -8.51
CA PHE A 51 -6.25 -21.75 -9.94
C PHE A 51 -5.04 -22.27 -10.72
N TYR A 52 -3.83 -21.81 -10.37
CA TYR A 52 -2.61 -22.28 -11.01
C TYR A 52 -2.37 -23.79 -10.83
N PHE A 53 -2.66 -24.33 -9.64
CA PHE A 53 -2.46 -25.76 -9.33
C PHE A 53 -3.60 -26.67 -9.82
N VAL A 54 -4.84 -26.17 -9.86
CA VAL A 54 -6.00 -26.96 -10.30
C VAL A 54 -6.08 -27.05 -11.82
N MET A 55 -5.68 -26.00 -12.55
CA MET A 55 -5.81 -25.96 -14.01
C MET A 55 -4.63 -26.67 -14.71
N PRO A 56 -4.90 -27.54 -15.70
CA PRO A 56 -3.83 -28.18 -16.47
C PRO A 56 -2.98 -27.13 -17.22
N PRO A 57 -1.71 -27.45 -17.52
CA PRO A 57 -0.82 -26.56 -18.25
C PRO A 57 -1.39 -26.23 -19.63
N SER A 58 -1.91 -25.01 -19.74
CA SER A 58 -2.55 -24.49 -20.94
C SER A 58 -2.25 -22.99 -21.08
N MET A 59 -2.35 -22.47 -22.29
CA MET A 59 -2.18 -21.03 -22.53
C MET A 59 -3.19 -20.20 -21.75
N ALA A 60 -4.41 -20.72 -21.57
CA ALA A 60 -5.46 -20.09 -20.76
C ALA A 60 -5.03 -19.90 -19.29
N ARG A 61 -4.39 -20.91 -18.69
CA ARG A 61 -3.85 -20.82 -17.31
C ARG A 61 -2.87 -19.66 -17.17
N ASN A 62 -1.94 -19.54 -18.12
CA ASN A 62 -0.92 -18.49 -18.07
C ASN A 62 -1.55 -17.10 -18.21
N ILE A 63 -2.53 -16.95 -19.11
CA ILE A 63 -3.24 -15.68 -19.30
C ILE A 63 -3.99 -15.28 -18.03
N ILE A 64 -4.70 -16.22 -17.40
CA ILE A 64 -5.47 -15.96 -16.16
C ILE A 64 -4.54 -15.56 -15.01
N PHE A 65 -3.42 -16.29 -14.85
CA PHE A 65 -2.43 -16.00 -13.81
C PHE A 65 -1.79 -14.62 -13.99
N ILE A 66 -1.46 -14.25 -15.23
CA ILE A 66 -0.92 -12.91 -15.54
C ILE A 66 -1.99 -11.84 -15.29
N ALA A 67 -3.24 -12.07 -15.72
CA ALA A 67 -4.33 -11.12 -15.54
C ALA A 67 -4.65 -10.86 -14.05
N LEU A 68 -4.80 -11.92 -13.24
CA LEU A 68 -4.97 -11.80 -11.79
C LEU A 68 -3.73 -11.17 -11.14
N GLY A 69 -2.55 -11.43 -11.70
CA GLY A 69 -1.29 -10.78 -11.35
C GLY A 69 -1.25 -9.26 -11.57
N ILE A 70 -1.89 -8.78 -12.63
CA ILE A 70 -2.02 -7.34 -12.89
C ILE A 70 -3.07 -6.72 -11.96
N VAL A 71 -4.20 -7.40 -11.77
CA VAL A 71 -5.26 -6.93 -10.85
C VAL A 71 -4.73 -6.75 -9.43
N LYS A 72 -3.96 -7.72 -8.91
CA LYS A 72 -3.34 -7.59 -7.58
C LYS A 72 -2.35 -6.43 -7.53
N ALA A 73 -1.55 -6.19 -8.58
CA ALA A 73 -0.60 -5.08 -8.61
C ALA A 73 -1.32 -3.72 -8.56
N ILE A 74 -2.40 -3.56 -9.34
CA ILE A 74 -3.23 -2.35 -9.31
C ILE A 74 -3.87 -2.17 -7.93
N TYR A 75 -4.39 -3.24 -7.34
CA TYR A 75 -4.97 -3.19 -6.01
C TYR A 75 -3.93 -2.77 -4.96
N ILE A 76 -2.71 -3.31 -5.01
CA ILE A 76 -1.63 -2.95 -4.08
C ILE A 76 -1.29 -1.47 -4.20
N VAL A 77 -1.05 -0.99 -5.41
CA VAL A 77 -0.70 0.40 -5.67
C VAL A 77 -1.84 1.35 -5.25
N GLY A 78 -3.09 1.01 -5.54
CA GLY A 78 -4.23 1.86 -5.21
C GLY A 78 -4.62 1.86 -3.72
N THR A 79 -4.36 0.77 -3.00
CA THR A 79 -4.89 0.57 -1.64
C THR A 79 -3.84 0.65 -0.52
N PHE A 80 -2.63 0.14 -0.73
CA PHE A 80 -1.54 0.20 0.27
C PHE A 80 -0.73 1.47 0.17
N MET A 81 -0.68 2.09 -1.01
CA MET A 81 -0.25 3.48 -1.08
C MET A 81 -1.46 4.32 -0.71
N HIS A 82 -1.38 5.02 0.41
CA HIS A 82 -2.37 5.97 0.91
C HIS A 82 -2.48 7.19 -0.03
N MET A 83 -2.76 6.97 -1.31
CA MET A 83 -2.65 7.93 -2.40
C MET A 83 -3.97 8.63 -2.71
N LYS A 84 -5.04 8.28 -1.99
CA LYS A 84 -6.36 8.83 -2.27
C LYS A 84 -6.54 10.26 -1.74
N HIS A 85 -5.74 10.72 -0.77
CA HIS A 85 -5.94 12.05 -0.18
C HIS A 85 -4.72 12.96 -0.12
N GLU A 86 -3.47 12.51 -0.26
CA GLU A 86 -2.35 13.45 -0.32
C GLU A 86 -1.07 12.85 -0.94
N LYS A 87 -0.42 13.66 -1.79
CA LYS A 87 0.96 13.54 -2.35
C LYS A 87 1.18 12.55 -3.51
N LEU A 88 1.00 13.09 -4.72
CA LEU A 88 1.59 12.60 -5.99
C LEU A 88 3.06 12.16 -5.88
N GLY A 89 3.83 12.71 -4.93
CA GLY A 89 5.23 12.35 -4.70
C GLY A 89 5.46 10.88 -4.30
N PHE A 90 4.55 10.26 -3.53
CA PHE A 90 4.72 8.86 -3.14
C PHE A 90 4.44 7.88 -4.29
N ALA A 91 3.47 8.19 -5.16
CA ALA A 91 3.23 7.41 -6.37
C ALA A 91 4.42 7.46 -7.32
N SER A 92 5.00 8.66 -7.52
CA SER A 92 6.20 8.83 -8.35
C SER A 92 7.38 7.99 -7.85
N MET A 93 7.51 7.77 -6.54
CA MET A 93 8.59 6.96 -5.98
C MET A 93 8.49 5.47 -6.32
N ILE A 94 7.30 4.95 -6.66
CA ILE A 94 7.16 3.57 -7.17
C ILE A 94 7.11 3.54 -8.70
N ILE A 95 6.43 4.49 -9.33
CA ILE A 95 6.26 4.50 -10.79
C ILE A 95 7.59 4.75 -11.52
N ILE A 96 8.41 5.69 -11.03
CA ILE A 96 9.71 6.01 -11.65
C ILE A 96 10.66 4.80 -11.67
N PRO A 97 10.95 4.09 -10.55
CA PRO A 97 11.82 2.92 -10.61
C PRO A 97 11.21 1.77 -11.43
N MET A 98 9.88 1.58 -11.41
CA MET A 98 9.22 0.59 -12.27
C MET A 98 9.44 0.88 -13.77
N MET A 99 9.25 2.14 -14.19
CA MET A 99 9.49 2.56 -15.57
C MET A 99 10.98 2.47 -15.93
N PHE A 100 11.87 2.80 -15.00
CA PHE A 100 13.31 2.69 -15.21
C PHE A 100 13.74 1.24 -15.45
N ILE A 101 13.20 0.28 -14.69
CA ILE A 101 13.50 -1.15 -14.90
C ILE A 101 13.01 -1.62 -16.28
N ILE A 102 11.79 -1.27 -16.69
CA ILE A 102 11.26 -1.66 -18.01
C ILE A 102 12.12 -1.05 -19.13
N PHE A 103 12.46 0.23 -19.01
CA PHE A 103 13.37 0.91 -19.93
C PHE A 103 14.74 0.21 -19.99
N PHE A 104 15.33 -0.10 -18.84
CA PHE A 104 16.66 -0.72 -18.76
C PHE A 104 16.67 -2.14 -19.36
N ILE A 105 15.62 -2.94 -19.12
CA ILE A 105 15.46 -4.24 -19.74
C ILE A 105 15.35 -4.11 -21.26
N ALA A 106 14.50 -3.20 -21.76
CA ALA A 106 14.35 -2.98 -23.20
C ALA A 106 15.66 -2.52 -23.85
N TRP A 107 16.39 -1.62 -23.18
CA TRP A 107 17.70 -1.14 -23.63
C TRP A 107 18.74 -2.27 -23.65
N MET A 108 18.79 -3.10 -22.62
CA MET A 108 19.72 -4.23 -22.55
C MET A 108 19.37 -5.32 -23.57
N LEU A 109 18.08 -5.52 -23.90
CA LEU A 109 17.67 -6.38 -25.00
C LEU A 109 18.07 -5.81 -26.36
N PHE A 110 17.98 -4.49 -26.55
CA PHE A 110 18.42 -3.84 -27.79
C PHE A 110 19.93 -3.99 -28.00
N GLU A 111 20.72 -3.67 -26.98
CA GLU A 111 22.18 -3.86 -27.00
C GLU A 111 22.55 -5.35 -27.11
N GLY A 112 21.83 -6.25 -26.42
CA GLY A 112 22.05 -7.69 -26.49
C GLY A 112 21.77 -8.29 -27.87
N ASN A 113 20.79 -7.77 -28.60
CA ASN A 113 20.51 -8.19 -29.97
C ASN A 113 21.58 -7.72 -30.97
N PHE A 114 22.30 -6.62 -30.69
CA PHE A 114 23.44 -6.19 -31.50
C PHE A 114 24.55 -7.25 -31.58
N TRP A 115 24.69 -8.09 -30.54
CA TRP A 115 25.70 -9.16 -30.48
C TRP A 115 25.28 -10.46 -31.19
N GLY A 116 23.99 -10.64 -31.52
CA GLY A 116 23.48 -11.85 -32.16
C GLY A 116 23.58 -11.88 -33.70
N THR A 117 24.05 -10.78 -34.31
CA THR A 117 24.08 -10.60 -35.77
C THR A 117 25.47 -10.27 -36.32
N ILE A 118 26.54 -10.75 -35.67
CA ILE A 118 27.91 -10.76 -36.21
C ILE A 118 28.36 -12.20 -36.42
#